data_AF-A0A9X2LW95-F1
#
_entry.id   AF-A0A9X2LW95-F1
#
_cell.length_a   1.000
_cell.length_b   1.000
_cell.length_c   1.000
_cell.angle_alpha   90.00
_cell.angle_beta   90.00
_cell.angle_gamma   90.00
#
_symmetry.space_group_name_H-M   'P 1'
#
loop_
_entity.id
_entity.type
_entity.pdbx_description
1 polymer ?
#
loop_
_entity_poly.entity_id
_entity_poly.type
_entity_poly.pdbx_seq_one_letter_code
_entity_poly.pdbx_strand_id
1 'polypeptide(L)' 'RTRSTRMNEGDEFAIALHADDGTLIVGIRPDGSIQQGPNYRPDEAAREFWDAVTRAAHSAAPWTEGTDG' A
#
# COMPACT_ATOMS: atom_id res chain seq x y z
N ARG A 1 -14.65 -0.36 32.11
CA ARG A 1 -15.05 -1.03 30.84
C ARG A 1 -15.14 0.05 29.76
N THR A 2 -14.12 0.18 28.92
CA THR A 2 -14.21 0.41 27.47
C THR A 2 -12.89 -0.10 26.89
N ARG A 3 -12.96 -1.17 26.12
CA ARG A 3 -11.82 -1.80 25.46
C ARG A 3 -11.51 -0.94 24.23
N SER A 4 -10.64 0.05 24.36
CA SER A 4 -10.07 0.79 23.23
C SER A 4 -9.13 -0.13 22.44
N THR A 5 -9.71 -1.09 21.75
CA THR A 5 -9.10 -1.71 20.56
C THR A 5 -9.51 -0.77 19.43
N ARG A 6 -8.64 -0.18 18.63
CA ARG A 6 -7.38 -0.71 18.09
C ARG A 6 -6.38 0.44 17.94
N MET A 7 -5.23 0.31 18.58
CA MET A 7 -3.98 0.71 17.95
C MET A 7 -3.76 -0.29 16.78
N ASN A 8 -3.21 0.17 15.65
CA ASN A 8 -2.77 -0.57 14.43
C ASN A 8 -3.50 -0.22 13.12
N GLU A 9 -3.66 1.06 12.79
CA GLU A 9 -4.05 1.48 11.42
C GLU A 9 -3.01 2.41 10.77
N GLY A 10 -2.09 2.96 11.59
CA GLY A 10 -1.00 3.84 11.14
C GLY A 10 0.27 3.14 10.69
N ASP A 11 0.39 1.82 10.88
CA ASP A 11 1.57 1.01 10.52
C ASP A 11 1.28 0.00 9.38
N GLU A 12 0.08 0.03 8.77
CA GLU A 12 -0.31 -0.99 7.78
C GLU A 12 0.17 -0.65 6.35
N PHE A 13 0.19 0.64 5.97
CA PHE A 13 0.51 1.08 4.61
C PHE A 13 1.63 2.13 4.59
N ALA A 14 2.60 1.93 3.69
CA ALA A 14 3.61 2.93 3.35
C ALA A 14 3.03 4.07 2.51
N ILE A 15 2.04 3.78 1.66
CA ILE A 15 1.28 4.77 0.88
C ILE A 15 -0.20 4.39 0.96
N ALA A 16 -1.09 5.34 1.25
CA ALA A 16 -2.52 5.10 1.24
C ALA A 16 -3.29 6.27 0.62
N LEU A 17 -4.26 5.94 -0.25
CA LEU A 17 -5.25 6.88 -0.75
C LEU A 17 -6.62 6.56 -0.15
N HIS A 18 -7.26 7.60 0.38
CA HIS A 18 -8.59 7.54 0.96
C HIS A 18 -9.52 8.44 0.16
N ALA A 19 -10.81 8.09 0.13
CA ALA A 19 -11.87 8.99 -0.30
C ALA A 19 -12.10 10.10 0.73
N ASP A 20 -12.87 11.12 0.36
CA ASP A 20 -13.20 12.24 1.25
C ASP A 20 -13.93 11.81 2.54
N ASP A 21 -14.62 10.67 2.49
CA ASP A 21 -15.32 10.08 3.64
C ASP A 21 -14.41 9.21 4.55
N GLY A 22 -13.11 9.13 4.23
CA GLY A 22 -12.13 8.32 4.97
C GLY A 22 -12.08 6.85 4.55
N THR A 23 -12.86 6.42 3.57
CA THR A 23 -12.79 5.04 3.07
C THR A 23 -11.50 4.80 2.30
N LEU A 24 -10.77 3.72 2.62
CA LEU A 24 -9.59 3.30 1.85
C LEU A 24 -9.98 3.01 0.40
N ILE A 25 -9.28 3.64 -0.54
CA ILE A 25 -9.37 3.35 -1.99
C ILE A 25 -8.28 2.37 -2.37
N VAL A 26 -7.03 2.68 -2.02
CA VAL A 26 -5.88 1.80 -2.25
C VAL A 26 -4.80 2.05 -1.21
N GLY A 27 -4.14 0.99 -0.76
CA GLY A 27 -2.99 1.02 0.13
C GLY A 27 -1.84 0.20 -0.43
N ILE A 28 -0.62 0.68 -0.27
CA ILE A 28 0.63 -0.03 -0.59
C ILE A 28 1.35 -0.27 0.73
N ARG A 29 1.66 -1.53 1.02
CA ARG A 29 2.38 -1.93 2.23
C ARG A 29 3.89 -1.78 2.05
N PRO A 30 4.68 -1.77 3.16
CA PRO A 30 6.14 -1.71 3.07
C PRO A 30 6.78 -2.84 2.27
N ASP A 31 6.13 -4.00 2.19
CA ASP A 31 6.57 -5.15 1.38
C ASP A 31 6.20 -5.03 -0.10
N GLY A 32 5.57 -3.92 -0.51
CA GLY A 32 5.13 -3.68 -1.87
C GLY A 32 3.77 -4.28 -2.23
N SER A 33 3.13 -5.03 -1.32
CA SER A 33 1.81 -5.58 -1.56
C SER A 33 0.74 -4.49 -1.58
N ILE A 34 -0.23 -4.63 -2.49
CA ILE A 34 -1.30 -3.65 -2.71
C ILE A 34 -2.61 -4.19 -2.15
N GLN A 35 -3.29 -3.37 -1.34
CA GLN A 35 -4.64 -3.61 -0.84
C GLN A 35 -5.62 -2.65 -1.49
N GLN A 36 -6.71 -3.19 -2.03
CA GLN A 36 -7.77 -2.40 -2.64
C GLN A 36 -8.92 -2.20 -1.65
N GLY A 37 -9.53 -1.02 -1.72
CA GLY A 37 -10.72 -0.67 -0.98
C GLY A 37 -11.92 -1.54 -1.36
N PRO A 38 -12.90 -1.74 -0.45
CA PRO A 38 -14.06 -2.60 -0.69
C PRO A 38 -14.93 -2.14 -1.87
N ASN A 39 -14.91 -0.84 -2.18
CA ASN A 39 -15.66 -0.24 -3.28
C ASN A 39 -14.79 0.15 -4.47
N TYR A 40 -13.48 -0.12 -4.42
CA TYR A 40 -12.58 0.19 -5.51
C TYR A 40 -12.73 -0.84 -6.63
N ARG A 41 -13.10 -0.37 -7.81
CA ARG A 41 -13.19 -1.20 -9.02
C ARG A 41 -12.27 -0.60 -10.09
N PRO A 42 -11.01 -1.06 -10.17
CA PRO A 42 -10.10 -0.54 -11.17
C PRO A 42 -10.58 -0.94 -12.57
N ASP A 43 -10.54 0.02 -13.49
CA ASP A 43 -10.64 -0.27 -14.92
C ASP A 43 -9.37 -0.97 -15.43
N GLU A 44 -9.31 -1.25 -16.72
CA GLU A 44 -8.19 -1.96 -17.34
C GLU A 44 -6.86 -1.21 -17.16
N ALA A 45 -6.85 0.10 -17.40
CA ALA A 45 -5.65 0.93 -17.25
C ALA A 45 -5.16 0.96 -15.79
N ALA A 46 -6.06 1.10 -14.83
CA ALA A 46 -5.71 1.06 -13.41
C ALA A 46 -5.18 -0.31 -12.99
N ARG A 47 -5.72 -1.41 -13.53
CA ARG A 47 -5.20 -2.76 -13.29
C ARG A 47 -3.77 -2.91 -13.79
N GLU A 48 -3.51 -2.51 -15.04
CA GLU A 48 -2.17 -2.57 -15.63
C GLU A 48 -1.16 -1.73 -14.85
N PHE A 49 -1.56 -0.54 -14.42
CA PHE A 49 -0.74 0.33 -13.58
C PHE A 49 -0.35 -0.35 -12.27
N TRP A 50 -1.32 -0.88 -11.51
CA TRP A 50 -1.05 -1.51 -10.22
C TRP A 50 -0.24 -2.81 -10.33
N ASP A 51 -0.42 -3.55 -11.41
CA ASP A 51 0.38 -4.73 -11.72
C ASP A 51 1.84 -4.35 -12.02
N ALA A 52 2.07 -3.27 -12.76
CA ALA A 52 3.41 -2.73 -12.99
C ALA A 52 4.08 -2.23 -11.69
N VAL A 53 3.33 -1.54 -10.82
CA VAL A 53 3.82 -1.09 -9.50
C VAL A 53 4.21 -2.28 -8.63
N THR A 54 3.37 -3.33 -8.57
CA THR A 54 3.65 -4.54 -7.80
C THR A 54 4.94 -5.21 -8.30
N ARG A 55 5.09 -5.38 -9.62
CA ARG A 55 6.34 -5.93 -10.19
C ARG A 55 7.57 -5.10 -9.85
N ALA A 56 7.46 -3.77 -9.91
CA ALA A 56 8.56 -2.87 -9.60
C ALA A 56 8.93 -2.91 -8.11
N ALA A 57 7.95 -2.99 -7.21
CA ALA A 57 8.18 -3.10 -5.78
C ALA A 57 8.91 -4.42 -5.42
N HIS A 58 8.57 -5.52 -6.10
CA HIS A 58 9.22 -6.82 -5.90
C HIS A 58 10.60 -6.92 -6.58
N SER A 59 10.86 -6.14 -7.64
CA SER A 59 12.15 -6.11 -8.33
C SER A 59 13.15 -5.14 -7.73
N ALA A 60 12.68 -4.18 -6.92
CA ALA A 60 13.53 -3.35 -6.10
C ALA A 60 14.24 -4.23 -5.07
N ALA A 61 15.46 -4.66 -5.39
CA ALA A 61 16.36 -5.20 -4.39
C ALA A 61 16.41 -4.22 -3.20
N PRO A 62 16.45 -4.70 -1.94
CA PRO A 62 16.61 -3.80 -0.82
C PRO A 62 17.81 -2.91 -1.13
N TRP A 63 17.61 -1.59 -1.04
CA TRP A 63 18.71 -0.64 -1.17
C TRP A 63 19.78 -1.07 -0.17
N THR A 64 20.82 -1.74 -0.65
CA THR A 64 22.02 -1.96 0.12
C THR A 64 22.70 -0.60 0.11
N GLU A 65 22.48 0.17 1.18
CA GLU A 65 23.24 1.38 1.48
C GLU A 65 24.71 1.08 1.17
N GLY A 66 25.24 1.79 0.16
CA GLY A 66 26.58 1.53 -0.34
C GLY A 66 27.55 1.67 0.82
N THR A 67 28.20 0.58 1.19
CA THR A 67 29.48 0.66 1.88
C THR A 67 30.49 1.15 0.84
N ASP A 68 30.54 2.45 0.62
CA ASP A 68 31.70 3.12 0.03
C ASP A 68 32.85 2.94 1.03
N GLY A 69 33.79 2.07 0.68
CA GLY A 69 35.06 1.82 1.37
C GLY A 69 36.19 1.77 0.37
#